data_AF-A0A7S0MG14-F1
#
_entry.id   AF-A0A7S0MG14-F1
#
_cell.length_a   1.000
_cell.length_b   1.000
_cell.length_c   1.000
_cell.angle_alpha   90.00
_cell.angle_beta   90.00
_cell.angle_gamma   90.00
#
_symmetry.space_group_name_H-M   'P 1'
#
loop_
_entity.id
_entity.type
_entity.pdbx_description
1 polymer ?
#
loop_
_entity_poly.entity_id
_entity_poly.type
_entity_poly.pdbx_seq_one_letter_code
_entity_poly.pdbx_strand_id
1 'polypeptide(L)'
;CAGFGYDPAAARRHTFQIRQQVEHVFGAGHATVFPLVCGFETDEDALILHADTDLDGGGPLLDLSALLDENDERGALDALGARLAGHLPRMPAGMRADLLPLLRGNVAHIAAVRRASRAAARPLDVEHCEWIMCLGRGFDWLHVPNVALIIGPYSPDLADPIRKAASIIQSNMREGRIPDDGFLVLSSAPYHDIGVDRARAILKAGFMRDFAADVIRKEFPELATKMNLRTTVLSWESRTVEHLD
;
A
#
# COMPACT_ATOMS: atom_id res chain seq x y z
N CYS A 1 3.06 2.36 -11.06
CA CYS A 1 3.68 1.44 -10.08
C CYS A 1 5.01 0.90 -10.62
N ALA A 2 6.14 1.30 -10.03
CA ALA A 2 7.48 0.86 -10.44
C ALA A 2 7.69 -0.66 -10.32
N GLY A 3 7.01 -1.32 -9.38
CA GLY A 3 7.07 -2.78 -9.18
C GLY A 3 6.62 -3.61 -10.38
N PHE A 4 5.89 -3.00 -11.32
CA PHE A 4 5.45 -3.58 -12.60
C PHE A 4 6.02 -2.82 -13.80
N GLY A 5 7.12 -2.06 -13.63
CA GLY A 5 7.73 -1.28 -14.71
C GLY A 5 6.81 -0.21 -15.29
N TYR A 6 5.93 0.36 -14.46
CA TYR A 6 4.90 1.32 -14.89
C TYR A 6 3.89 0.77 -15.91
N ASP A 7 3.76 -0.55 -16.06
CA ASP A 7 2.68 -1.18 -16.83
C ASP A 7 1.42 -1.35 -15.95
N PRO A 8 0.37 -0.52 -16.14
CA PRO A 8 -0.86 -0.62 -15.35
C PRO A 8 -1.64 -1.90 -15.67
N ALA A 9 -1.52 -2.46 -16.88
CA ALA A 9 -2.19 -3.69 -17.24
C ALA A 9 -1.53 -4.91 -16.56
N ALA A 10 -0.19 -4.93 -16.46
CA ALA A 10 0.52 -5.96 -15.69
C ALA A 10 0.16 -5.91 -14.20
N ALA A 11 0.15 -4.71 -13.61
CA ALA A 11 -0.25 -4.53 -12.21
C ALA A 11 -1.68 -5.03 -11.97
N ARG A 12 -2.64 -4.64 -12.83
CA ARG A 12 -4.03 -5.12 -12.74
C ARG A 12 -4.13 -6.63 -12.85
N ARG A 13 -3.55 -7.24 -13.91
CA ARG A 13 -3.59 -8.70 -14.10
C ARG A 13 -3.09 -9.45 -12.87
N HIS A 14 -1.99 -8.98 -12.28
CA HIS A 14 -1.46 -9.58 -11.06
C HIS A 14 -2.43 -9.49 -9.87
N THR A 15 -3.07 -8.34 -9.65
CA THR A 15 -4.06 -8.18 -8.58
C THR A 15 -5.29 -9.08 -8.78
N PHE A 16 -5.74 -9.28 -10.01
CA PHE A 16 -6.83 -10.23 -10.31
C PHE A 16 -6.41 -11.70 -10.08
N GLN A 17 -5.15 -12.06 -10.30
CA GLN A 17 -4.64 -13.38 -9.91
C GLN A 17 -4.70 -13.58 -8.39
N ILE A 18 -4.38 -12.55 -7.60
CA ILE A 18 -4.51 -12.61 -6.12
C ILE A 18 -5.98 -12.79 -5.73
N ARG A 19 -6.91 -12.07 -6.37
CA ARG A 19 -8.35 -12.27 -6.17
C ARG A 19 -8.75 -13.74 -6.42
N GLN A 20 -8.30 -14.33 -7.52
CA GLN A 20 -8.58 -15.74 -7.84
C GLN A 20 -8.04 -16.70 -6.76
N GLN A 21 -6.87 -16.41 -6.19
CA GLN A 21 -6.33 -17.19 -5.07
C GLN A 21 -7.20 -17.08 -3.81
N VAL A 22 -7.71 -15.88 -3.49
CA VAL A 22 -8.65 -15.70 -2.38
C VAL A 22 -9.95 -16.46 -2.63
N GLU A 23 -10.52 -16.38 -3.83
CA GLU A 23 -11.74 -17.12 -4.20
C GLU A 23 -11.52 -18.64 -4.18
N HIS A 24 -10.32 -19.12 -4.52
CA HIS A 24 -9.95 -20.53 -4.41
C HIS A 24 -9.96 -21.03 -2.96
N VAL A 25 -9.45 -20.21 -2.02
CA VAL A 25 -9.33 -20.59 -0.61
C VAL A 25 -10.65 -20.43 0.15
N PHE A 26 -11.37 -19.33 -0.07
CA PHE A 26 -12.57 -18.98 0.70
C PHE A 26 -13.89 -19.23 -0.03
N GLY A 27 -13.82 -19.70 -1.27
CA GLY A 27 -14.95 -20.00 -2.13
C GLY A 27 -15.44 -18.80 -2.95
N ALA A 28 -15.75 -19.06 -4.23
CA ALA A 28 -16.26 -18.06 -5.18
C ALA A 28 -17.70 -17.57 -4.88
N GLY A 29 -18.37 -18.19 -3.89
CA GLY A 29 -19.68 -17.74 -3.40
C GLY A 29 -19.63 -16.55 -2.45
N HIS A 30 -18.42 -16.09 -2.07
CA HIS A 30 -18.17 -14.90 -1.25
C HIS A 30 -18.93 -14.84 0.10
N ALA A 31 -19.28 -16.01 0.65
CA ALA A 31 -20.05 -16.11 1.88
C ALA A 31 -19.27 -15.67 3.12
N THR A 32 -17.94 -15.88 3.12
CA THR A 32 -17.06 -15.57 4.26
C THR A 32 -16.14 -14.39 3.97
N VAL A 33 -15.58 -14.34 2.76
CA VAL A 33 -14.64 -13.29 2.32
C VAL A 33 -15.06 -12.80 0.94
N PHE A 34 -15.10 -11.48 0.78
CA PHE A 34 -15.31 -10.83 -0.52
C PHE A 34 -14.02 -10.14 -0.97
N PRO A 35 -13.31 -10.65 -1.99
CA PRO A 35 -12.10 -10.01 -2.51
C PRO A 35 -12.46 -8.83 -3.44
N LEU A 36 -12.34 -7.61 -2.90
CA LEU A 36 -12.51 -6.37 -3.67
C LEU A 36 -11.18 -5.96 -4.30
N VAL A 37 -11.19 -5.70 -5.62
CA VAL A 37 -10.04 -5.14 -6.34
C VAL A 37 -10.26 -3.64 -6.53
N CYS A 38 -9.30 -2.84 -6.05
CA CYS A 38 -9.30 -1.38 -6.17
C CYS A 38 -8.02 -0.90 -6.86
N GLY A 39 -8.16 0.16 -7.66
CA GLY A 39 -7.07 1.04 -8.07
C GLY A 39 -7.00 2.27 -7.17
N PHE A 40 -5.80 2.82 -7.05
CA PHE A 40 -5.52 4.07 -6.37
C PHE A 40 -4.83 4.98 -7.39
N GLU A 41 -5.52 6.05 -7.77
CA GLU A 41 -4.94 7.15 -8.53
C GLU A 41 -4.24 8.07 -7.51
N THR A 42 -2.98 8.39 -7.76
CA THR A 42 -2.07 9.00 -6.77
C THR A 42 -2.03 10.52 -6.82
N ASP A 43 -2.50 11.14 -7.90
CA ASP A 43 -2.49 12.60 -8.06
C ASP A 43 -3.63 13.25 -7.24
N GLU A 44 -4.80 12.62 -7.23
CA GLU A 44 -6.01 13.07 -6.52
C GLU A 44 -6.36 12.22 -5.29
N ASP A 45 -5.54 11.20 -4.99
CA ASP A 45 -5.83 10.15 -4.00
C ASP A 45 -7.18 9.45 -4.27
N ALA A 46 -7.54 9.28 -5.54
CA ALA A 46 -8.86 8.78 -5.93
C ALA A 46 -8.93 7.25 -5.93
N LEU A 47 -10.01 6.72 -5.33
CA LEU A 47 -10.33 5.30 -5.41
C LEU A 47 -11.02 4.96 -6.74
N ILE A 48 -10.57 3.88 -7.34
CA ILE A 48 -11.19 3.27 -8.52
C ILE A 48 -11.62 1.85 -8.15
N LEU A 49 -12.91 1.55 -8.17
CA LEU A 49 -13.38 0.19 -7.90
C LEU A 49 -13.48 -0.59 -9.21
N HIS A 50 -13.01 -1.83 -9.20
CA HIS A 50 -13.24 -2.76 -10.31
C HIS A 50 -14.57 -3.50 -10.11
N ALA A 51 -15.30 -3.70 -11.22
CA ALA A 51 -16.56 -4.44 -11.15
C ALA A 51 -16.30 -5.87 -10.71
N ASP A 52 -17.17 -6.40 -9.83
CA ASP A 52 -16.96 -7.76 -9.35
C ASP A 52 -17.18 -8.79 -10.45
N THR A 53 -17.95 -8.49 -11.48
CA THR A 53 -18.26 -9.39 -12.61
C THR A 53 -17.08 -9.57 -13.57
N ASP A 54 -16.04 -8.75 -13.44
CA ASP A 54 -14.81 -8.85 -14.21
C ASP A 54 -13.88 -9.90 -13.61
N LEU A 55 -13.31 -10.75 -14.47
CA LEU A 55 -12.41 -11.83 -14.09
C LEU A 55 -10.93 -11.50 -14.41
N ASP A 56 -10.69 -10.56 -15.33
CA ASP A 56 -9.36 -10.33 -15.92
C ASP A 56 -8.89 -8.86 -15.87
N GLY A 57 -9.67 -7.96 -15.26
CA GLY A 57 -9.30 -6.55 -15.08
C GLY A 57 -9.59 -5.62 -16.26
N GLY A 58 -10.45 -6.05 -17.20
CA GLY A 58 -10.89 -5.28 -18.37
C GLY A 58 -12.35 -4.79 -18.30
N GLY A 59 -13.05 -5.03 -17.20
CA GLY A 59 -14.44 -4.65 -16.99
C GLY A 59 -14.62 -3.17 -16.63
N PRO A 60 -15.88 -2.74 -16.41
CA PRO A 60 -16.17 -1.37 -16.06
C PRO A 60 -15.49 -0.97 -14.75
N LEU A 61 -15.12 0.31 -14.67
CA LEU A 61 -14.49 0.92 -13.51
C LEU A 61 -15.46 1.94 -12.90
N LEU A 62 -15.53 1.97 -11.59
CA LEU A 62 -16.19 3.05 -10.85
C LEU A 62 -15.08 3.94 -10.28
N ASP A 63 -14.73 4.96 -11.06
CA ASP A 63 -13.79 6.01 -10.65
C ASP A 63 -14.53 7.08 -9.85
N LEU A 64 -14.12 7.28 -8.60
CA LEU A 64 -14.78 8.25 -7.72
C LEU A 64 -14.44 9.70 -8.07
N SER A 65 -13.33 9.96 -8.76
CA SER A 65 -12.97 11.32 -9.20
C SER A 65 -13.94 11.84 -10.26
N ALA A 66 -14.36 10.96 -11.16
CA ALA A 66 -15.30 11.29 -12.24
C ALA A 66 -16.69 11.73 -11.74
N LEU A 67 -17.07 11.36 -10.51
CA LEU A 67 -18.34 11.79 -9.91
C LEU A 67 -18.39 13.30 -9.68
N LEU A 68 -17.24 13.93 -9.43
CA LEU A 68 -17.13 15.37 -9.23
C LEU A 68 -17.18 16.16 -10.55
N ASP A 69 -17.04 15.47 -11.68
CA ASP A 69 -17.07 16.07 -13.02
C ASP A 69 -18.47 15.96 -13.66
N GLU A 70 -19.43 15.34 -12.96
CA GLU A 70 -20.81 15.26 -13.40
C GLU A 70 -21.56 16.57 -13.19
N ASN A 71 -22.46 16.90 -14.13
CA ASN A 71 -23.26 18.13 -14.09
C ASN A 71 -24.14 18.25 -12.82
N ASP A 72 -24.53 17.12 -12.22
CA ASP A 72 -25.25 17.03 -10.96
C ASP A 72 -24.46 16.18 -9.94
N GLU A 73 -23.40 16.77 -9.38
CA GLU A 73 -22.55 16.13 -8.36
C GLU A 73 -23.38 15.61 -7.17
N ARG A 74 -24.38 16.39 -6.73
CA ARG A 74 -25.20 16.02 -5.58
C ARG A 74 -26.05 14.79 -5.89
N GLY A 75 -26.70 14.77 -7.04
CA GLY A 75 -27.44 13.60 -7.53
C GLY A 75 -26.54 12.38 -7.74
N ALA A 76 -25.32 12.58 -8.26
CA ALA A 76 -24.34 11.50 -8.44
C ALA A 76 -23.94 10.86 -7.09
N LEU A 77 -23.71 11.68 -6.07
CA LEU A 77 -23.38 11.24 -4.70
C LEU A 77 -24.55 10.54 -4.00
N ASP A 78 -25.77 11.06 -4.17
CA ASP A 78 -26.97 10.43 -3.62
C ASP A 78 -27.25 9.07 -4.31
N ALA A 79 -26.93 8.95 -5.60
CA ALA A 79 -27.02 7.71 -6.38
C ALA A 79 -25.87 6.72 -6.17
N LEU A 80 -24.81 7.08 -5.43
CA LEU A 80 -23.59 6.27 -5.27
C LEU A 80 -23.88 4.86 -4.74
N GLY A 81 -24.83 4.71 -3.81
CA GLY A 81 -25.22 3.39 -3.30
C GLY A 81 -25.82 2.48 -4.37
N ALA A 82 -26.63 3.03 -5.27
CA ALA A 82 -27.21 2.29 -6.39
C ALA A 82 -26.13 1.92 -7.43
N ARG A 83 -25.22 2.85 -7.72
CA ARG A 83 -24.06 2.58 -8.60
C ARG A 83 -23.17 1.49 -8.03
N LEU A 84 -22.87 1.53 -6.73
CA LEU A 84 -22.12 0.49 -6.03
C LEU A 84 -22.82 -0.88 -6.11
N ALA A 85 -24.14 -0.93 -5.95
CA ALA A 85 -24.90 -2.17 -6.08
C ALA A 85 -24.87 -2.74 -7.50
N GLY A 86 -24.89 -1.90 -8.53
CA GLY A 86 -24.72 -2.32 -9.93
C GLY A 86 -23.28 -2.75 -10.26
N HIS A 87 -22.30 -2.14 -9.62
CA HIS A 87 -20.87 -2.41 -9.84
C HIS A 87 -20.36 -3.65 -9.11
N LEU A 88 -20.89 -3.87 -7.91
CA LEU A 88 -20.56 -5.00 -7.03
C LEU A 88 -21.84 -5.80 -6.68
N PRO A 89 -22.53 -6.38 -7.68
CA PRO A 89 -23.79 -7.07 -7.46
C PRO A 89 -23.65 -8.30 -6.55
N ARG A 90 -22.50 -8.97 -6.55
CA ARG A 90 -22.22 -10.16 -5.74
C ARG A 90 -21.79 -9.84 -4.32
N MET A 91 -21.40 -8.58 -4.03
CA MET A 91 -21.10 -8.14 -2.67
C MET A 91 -22.39 -8.13 -1.82
N PRO A 92 -22.40 -8.70 -0.60
CA PRO A 92 -23.57 -8.65 0.27
C PRO A 92 -24.03 -7.20 0.53
N ALA A 93 -25.34 -6.98 0.62
CA ALA A 93 -25.92 -5.64 0.78
C ALA A 93 -25.39 -4.92 2.04
N GLY A 94 -25.21 -5.64 3.14
CA GLY A 94 -24.59 -5.08 4.37
C GLY A 94 -23.18 -4.57 4.12
N MET A 95 -22.33 -5.39 3.48
CA MET A 95 -20.95 -4.99 3.16
C MET A 95 -20.88 -3.78 2.21
N ARG A 96 -21.80 -3.69 1.23
CA ARG A 96 -21.92 -2.48 0.39
C ARG A 96 -22.31 -1.25 1.21
N ALA A 97 -23.23 -1.41 2.15
CA ALA A 97 -23.64 -0.33 3.04
C ALA A 97 -22.48 0.13 3.94
N ASP A 98 -21.66 -0.81 4.44
CA ASP A 98 -20.49 -0.53 5.26
C ASP A 98 -19.36 0.14 4.46
N LEU A 99 -19.22 -0.18 3.18
CA LEU A 99 -18.23 0.43 2.28
C LEU A 99 -18.62 1.87 1.89
N LEU A 100 -19.91 2.19 1.82
CA LEU A 100 -20.42 3.46 1.29
C LEU A 100 -19.90 4.71 2.03
N PRO A 101 -19.80 4.76 3.38
CA PRO A 101 -19.17 5.86 4.09
C PRO A 101 -17.73 6.15 3.65
N LEU A 102 -16.92 5.12 3.38
CA LEU A 102 -15.55 5.27 2.89
C LEU A 102 -15.53 5.92 1.51
N LEU A 103 -16.39 5.46 0.60
CA LEU A 103 -16.44 6.01 -0.76
C LEU A 103 -16.87 7.48 -0.76
N ARG A 104 -17.88 7.83 0.04
CA ARG A 104 -18.30 9.23 0.23
C ARG A 104 -17.19 10.09 0.83
N GLY A 105 -16.48 9.54 1.81
CA GLY A 105 -15.30 10.18 2.40
C GLY A 105 -14.20 10.42 1.38
N ASN A 106 -13.92 9.46 0.50
CA ASN A 106 -12.94 9.61 -0.56
C ASN A 106 -13.37 10.66 -1.60
N VAL A 107 -14.64 10.74 -1.99
CA VAL A 107 -15.11 11.82 -2.87
C VAL A 107 -14.92 13.20 -2.21
N ALA A 108 -15.26 13.34 -0.93
CA ALA A 108 -15.03 14.58 -0.19
C ALA A 108 -13.54 14.93 -0.09
N HIS A 109 -12.69 13.92 0.09
CA HIS A 109 -11.22 14.05 0.09
C HIS A 109 -10.70 14.52 -1.26
N ILE A 110 -11.06 13.85 -2.36
CA ILE A 110 -10.69 14.25 -3.73
C ILE A 110 -11.05 15.72 -3.97
N ALA A 111 -12.26 16.15 -3.60
CA ALA A 111 -12.68 17.54 -3.72
C ALA A 111 -11.77 18.50 -2.92
N ALA A 112 -11.32 18.09 -1.72
CA ALA A 112 -10.35 18.84 -0.93
C ALA A 112 -8.97 18.90 -1.57
N VAL A 113 -8.49 17.77 -2.12
CA VAL A 113 -7.22 17.68 -2.86
C VAL A 113 -7.25 18.61 -4.08
N ARG A 114 -8.27 18.51 -4.93
CA ARG A 114 -8.46 19.40 -6.10
C ARG A 114 -8.46 20.88 -5.70
N ARG A 115 -9.13 21.25 -4.60
CA ARG A 115 -9.11 22.64 -4.07
C ARG A 115 -7.70 23.06 -3.64
N ALA A 116 -6.98 22.20 -2.91
CA ALA A 116 -5.61 22.49 -2.46
C ALA A 116 -4.63 22.62 -3.64
N SER A 117 -4.73 21.74 -4.65
CA SER A 117 -3.90 21.80 -5.85
C SER A 117 -4.17 23.06 -6.67
N ARG A 118 -5.45 23.46 -6.85
CA ARG A 118 -5.81 24.74 -7.51
C ARG A 118 -5.31 25.97 -6.75
N ALA A 119 -5.26 25.90 -5.42
CA ALA A 119 -4.72 26.95 -4.57
C ALA A 119 -3.18 26.92 -4.47
N ALA A 120 -2.50 26.03 -5.20
CA ALA A 120 -1.07 25.75 -5.06
C ALA A 120 -0.62 25.43 -3.62
N ALA A 121 -1.56 25.02 -2.76
CA ALA A 121 -1.33 24.71 -1.35
C ALA A 121 -0.90 23.25 -1.13
N ARG A 122 -1.04 22.40 -2.16
CA ARG A 122 -0.48 21.05 -2.23
C ARG A 122 0.39 20.98 -3.50
N PRO A 123 1.73 20.89 -3.37
CA PRO A 123 2.54 20.42 -4.48
C PRO A 123 2.11 18.99 -4.82
N LEU A 124 1.87 18.71 -6.09
CA LEU A 124 1.76 17.34 -6.56
C LEU A 124 3.13 16.72 -6.37
N ASP A 125 3.29 15.93 -5.31
CA ASP A 125 4.51 15.19 -5.04
C ASP A 125 4.48 13.90 -5.86
N VAL A 126 4.49 14.07 -7.19
CA VAL A 126 4.50 13.00 -8.21
C VAL A 126 5.79 12.17 -8.08
N GLU A 127 6.79 12.74 -7.42
CA GLU A 127 8.09 12.14 -7.23
C GLU A 127 8.16 11.39 -5.90
N HIS A 128 8.31 10.08 -6.02
CA HIS A 128 8.63 9.17 -4.92
C HIS A 128 9.92 9.61 -4.23
N CYS A 129 9.84 10.05 -2.97
CA CYS A 129 10.97 10.51 -2.17
C CYS A 129 11.26 9.61 -0.96
N GLU A 130 10.82 8.35 -1.00
CA GLU A 130 11.01 7.42 0.10
C GLU A 130 12.50 7.15 0.35
N TRP A 131 12.90 7.28 1.62
CA TRP A 131 14.28 7.07 2.09
C TRP A 131 14.35 6.08 3.27
N ILE A 132 13.20 5.55 3.69
CA ILE A 132 13.10 4.48 4.69
C ILE A 132 12.62 3.20 4.02
N MET A 133 13.34 2.09 4.20
CA MET A 133 12.90 0.74 3.84
C MET A 133 12.43 0.02 5.11
N CYS A 134 11.13 -0.24 5.22
CA CYS A 134 10.51 -0.91 6.35
C CYS A 134 10.27 -2.39 6.06
N LEU A 135 10.76 -3.29 6.93
CA LEU A 135 10.66 -4.74 6.75
C LEU A 135 9.88 -5.38 7.90
N GLY A 136 8.78 -6.05 7.58
CA GLY A 136 7.97 -6.77 8.56
C GLY A 136 6.65 -6.09 8.85
N ARG A 137 6.31 -5.87 10.12
CA ARG A 137 5.02 -5.30 10.56
C ARG A 137 5.20 -4.35 11.73
N GLY A 138 4.18 -3.52 11.96
CA GLY A 138 4.17 -2.58 13.08
C GLY A 138 4.59 -1.15 12.73
N PHE A 139 4.46 -0.80 11.45
CA PHE A 139 4.75 0.54 10.91
C PHE A 139 3.49 1.41 10.82
N ASP A 140 2.46 1.12 11.63
CA ASP A 140 1.17 1.84 11.58
C ASP A 140 1.31 3.36 11.75
N TRP A 141 2.37 3.77 12.45
CA TRP A 141 2.75 5.16 12.72
C TRP A 141 3.53 5.85 11.57
N LEU A 142 3.97 5.11 10.55
CA LEU A 142 4.79 5.61 9.44
C LEU A 142 4.04 5.66 8.10
N HIS A 143 2.70 5.68 8.11
CA HIS A 143 1.87 5.79 6.90
C HIS A 143 1.84 7.23 6.34
N VAL A 144 3.00 7.87 6.22
CA VAL A 144 3.16 9.17 5.57
C VAL A 144 3.57 8.92 4.12
N PRO A 145 2.84 9.47 3.12
CA PRO A 145 3.22 9.36 1.70
C PRO A 145 4.65 9.83 1.46
N ASN A 146 5.36 9.19 0.52
CA ASN A 146 6.73 9.55 0.10
C ASN A 146 7.79 9.52 1.21
N VAL A 147 7.56 8.79 2.30
CA VAL A 147 8.55 8.62 3.39
C VAL A 147 9.15 7.21 3.42
N ALA A 148 8.31 6.18 3.34
CA ALA A 148 8.75 4.80 3.57
C ALA A 148 8.20 3.78 2.58
N LEU A 149 9.06 2.85 2.17
CA LEU A 149 8.72 1.64 1.42
C LEU A 149 8.48 0.50 2.41
N ILE A 150 7.23 0.09 2.60
CA ILE A 150 6.85 -0.97 3.55
C ILE A 150 6.76 -2.33 2.84
N ILE A 151 7.66 -3.24 3.19
CA ILE A 151 7.74 -4.60 2.69
C ILE A 151 7.20 -5.57 3.76
N GLY A 152 6.04 -6.14 3.49
CA GLY A 152 5.45 -7.17 4.35
C GLY A 152 6.21 -8.50 4.30
N PRO A 153 6.21 -9.30 5.37
CA PRO A 153 7.02 -10.52 5.47
C PRO A 153 6.38 -11.74 4.80
N TYR A 154 5.47 -11.52 3.84
CA TYR A 154 4.59 -12.58 3.30
C TYR A 154 5.06 -13.12 1.95
N SER A 155 6.06 -12.51 1.32
CA SER A 155 6.61 -13.03 0.06
C SER A 155 7.49 -14.26 0.33
N PRO A 156 7.29 -15.38 -0.39
CA PRO A 156 8.20 -16.54 -0.32
C PRO A 156 9.59 -16.21 -0.86
N ASP A 157 9.70 -15.23 -1.76
CA ASP A 157 10.97 -14.59 -2.13
C ASP A 157 10.96 -13.15 -1.61
N LEU A 158 11.50 -12.96 -0.40
CA LEU A 158 11.64 -11.64 0.20
C LEU A 158 12.73 -10.80 -0.51
N ALA A 159 13.63 -11.41 -1.29
CA ALA A 159 14.70 -10.68 -1.96
C ALA A 159 14.18 -9.80 -3.09
N ASP A 160 13.19 -10.25 -3.87
CA ASP A 160 12.59 -9.44 -4.96
C ASP A 160 12.06 -8.07 -4.53
N PRO A 161 11.18 -7.97 -3.51
CA PRO A 161 10.71 -6.66 -3.05
C PRO A 161 11.83 -5.81 -2.45
N ILE A 162 12.84 -6.43 -1.80
CA ILE A 162 14.01 -5.70 -1.28
C ILE A 162 14.82 -5.11 -2.44
N ARG A 163 15.08 -5.87 -3.50
CA ARG A 163 15.79 -5.41 -4.70
C ARG A 163 15.07 -4.22 -5.35
N LYS A 164 13.75 -4.32 -5.48
CA LYS A 164 12.92 -3.21 -6.01
C LYS A 164 13.01 -1.97 -5.14
N ALA A 165 12.88 -2.11 -3.81
CA ALA A 165 12.97 -0.98 -2.90
C ALA A 165 14.37 -0.33 -2.90
N ALA A 166 15.44 -1.13 -2.91
CA ALA A 166 16.80 -0.65 -3.02
C ALA A 166 17.04 0.10 -4.35
N SER A 167 16.50 -0.40 -5.46
CA SER A 167 16.56 0.27 -6.75
C SER A 167 15.85 1.62 -6.74
N ILE A 168 14.69 1.74 -6.09
CA ILE A 168 13.94 3.00 -5.96
C ILE A 168 14.77 4.02 -5.18
N ILE A 169 15.28 3.64 -4.00
CA ILE A 169 16.11 4.52 -3.15
C ILE A 169 17.36 4.98 -3.89
N GLN A 170 18.05 4.07 -4.59
CA GLN A 170 19.24 4.42 -5.38
C GLN A 170 18.90 5.40 -6.52
N SER A 171 17.76 5.22 -7.20
CA SER A 171 17.30 6.17 -8.24
C SER A 171 17.03 7.54 -7.63
N ASN A 172 16.33 7.59 -6.50
CA ASN A 172 16.01 8.83 -5.80
C ASN A 172 17.28 9.61 -5.39
N MET A 173 18.32 8.93 -4.90
CA MET A 173 19.62 9.55 -4.60
C MET A 173 20.30 10.10 -5.85
N ARG A 174 20.35 9.30 -6.93
CA ARG A 174 20.98 9.70 -8.20
C ARG A 174 20.30 10.89 -8.86
N GLU A 175 18.98 10.97 -8.72
CA GLU A 175 18.14 12.04 -9.27
C GLU A 175 18.08 13.28 -8.34
N GLY A 176 18.70 13.21 -7.16
CA GLY A 176 18.74 14.31 -6.20
C GLY A 176 17.43 14.54 -5.45
N ARG A 177 16.49 13.59 -5.50
CA ARG A 177 15.20 13.65 -4.78
C ARG A 177 15.38 13.48 -3.28
N ILE A 178 16.35 12.65 -2.89
CA ILE A 178 16.78 12.50 -1.50
C ILE A 178 18.29 12.76 -1.40
N PRO A 179 18.79 13.23 -0.25
CA PRO A 179 20.22 13.40 -0.04
C PRO A 179 21.00 12.10 -0.28
N ASP A 180 22.19 12.22 -0.87
CA ASP A 180 23.08 11.08 -1.13
C ASP A 180 23.96 10.71 0.08
N ASP A 181 23.43 10.89 1.29
CA ASP A 181 24.16 10.75 2.57
C ASP A 181 23.73 9.52 3.39
N GLY A 182 22.60 8.91 3.06
CA GLY A 182 22.12 7.75 3.80
C GLY A 182 20.68 7.37 3.50
N PHE A 183 20.35 6.14 3.82
CA PHE A 183 18.96 5.69 3.93
C PHE A 183 18.81 4.76 5.13
N LEU A 184 17.57 4.61 5.63
CA LEU A 184 17.27 3.80 6.80
C LEU A 184 16.64 2.47 6.37
N VAL A 185 17.17 1.35 6.83
CA VAL A 185 16.49 0.05 6.83
C VAL A 185 15.99 -0.21 8.24
N LEU A 186 14.68 -0.21 8.42
CA LEU A 186 14.02 -0.43 9.69
C LEU A 186 13.28 -1.76 9.66
N SER A 187 13.71 -2.73 10.45
CA SER A 187 12.99 -3.99 10.60
C SER A 187 12.17 -4.02 11.89
N SER A 188 10.92 -4.49 11.80
CA SER A 188 10.04 -4.61 12.95
C SER A 188 9.17 -5.86 12.91
N ALA A 189 8.96 -6.44 14.08
CA ALA A 189 8.03 -7.55 14.28
C ALA A 189 7.19 -7.30 15.54
N PRO A 190 5.88 -7.52 15.49
CA PRO A 190 5.04 -7.29 16.64
C PRO A 190 4.90 -8.55 17.50
N TYR A 191 4.67 -8.35 18.80
CA TYR A 191 4.37 -9.39 19.79
C TYR A 191 3.12 -9.00 20.60
N HIS A 192 2.42 -10.00 21.14
CA HIS A 192 1.30 -9.82 22.06
C HIS A 192 1.77 -9.98 23.51
N ASP A 193 2.46 -11.08 23.80
CA ASP A 193 2.85 -11.43 25.16
C ASP A 193 4.35 -11.20 25.43
N ILE A 194 4.65 -10.72 26.63
CA ILE A 194 6.03 -10.68 27.12
C ILE A 194 6.54 -12.12 27.30
N GLY A 195 7.84 -12.34 27.04
CA GLY A 195 8.49 -13.64 27.15
C GLY A 195 8.77 -14.25 25.78
N VAL A 196 8.25 -15.46 25.52
CA VAL A 196 8.57 -16.23 24.31
C VAL A 196 8.15 -15.52 23.03
N ASP A 197 6.98 -14.86 23.02
CA ASP A 197 6.48 -14.17 21.84
C ASP A 197 7.34 -12.93 21.52
N ARG A 198 7.63 -12.09 22.52
CA ARG A 198 8.61 -11.00 22.38
C ARG A 198 9.98 -11.50 21.90
N ALA A 199 10.51 -12.58 22.48
CA ALA A 199 11.80 -13.14 22.06
C ALA A 199 11.79 -13.61 20.59
N ARG A 200 10.68 -14.21 20.14
CA ARG A 200 10.48 -14.58 18.74
C ARG A 200 10.41 -13.36 17.83
N ALA A 201 9.72 -12.30 18.26
CA ALA A 201 9.64 -11.05 17.51
C ALA A 201 11.03 -10.42 17.33
N ILE A 202 11.86 -10.40 18.38
CA ILE A 202 13.25 -9.93 18.33
C ILE A 202 14.05 -10.72 17.29
N LEU A 203 14.02 -12.05 17.36
CA LEU A 203 14.73 -12.90 16.40
C LEU A 203 14.25 -12.68 14.96
N LYS A 204 12.94 -12.52 14.76
CA LYS A 204 12.35 -12.28 13.44
C LYS A 204 12.77 -10.94 12.87
N ALA A 205 12.72 -9.86 13.67
CA ALA A 205 13.16 -8.53 13.26
C ALA A 205 14.66 -8.51 12.95
N GLY A 206 15.48 -9.14 13.79
CA GLY A 206 16.92 -9.29 13.53
C GLY A 206 17.22 -10.03 12.23
N PHE A 207 16.55 -11.17 12.01
CA PHE A 207 16.69 -11.93 10.76
C PHE A 207 16.32 -11.10 9.53
N MET A 208 15.19 -10.40 9.55
CA MET A 208 14.73 -9.58 8.43
C MET A 208 15.69 -8.42 8.13
N ARG A 209 16.24 -7.77 9.17
CA ARG A 209 17.29 -6.76 9.03
C ARG A 209 18.52 -7.33 8.32
N ASP A 210 19.04 -8.45 8.82
CA ASP A 210 20.29 -9.04 8.31
C ASP A 210 20.10 -9.55 6.88
N PHE A 211 18.98 -10.22 6.61
CA PHE A 211 18.63 -10.69 5.27
C PHE A 211 18.58 -9.54 4.26
N ALA A 212 17.92 -8.43 4.59
CA ALA A 212 17.87 -7.29 3.69
C ALA A 212 19.23 -6.62 3.51
N ALA A 213 20.00 -6.49 4.58
CA ALA A 213 21.36 -5.96 4.50
C ALA A 213 22.23 -6.81 3.54
N ASP A 214 22.11 -8.13 3.59
CA ASP A 214 22.87 -9.05 2.74
C ASP A 214 22.44 -8.98 1.26
N VAL A 215 21.13 -8.90 0.98
CA VAL A 215 20.61 -8.68 -0.38
C VAL A 215 21.16 -7.36 -0.94
N ILE A 216 21.11 -6.28 -0.16
CA ILE A 216 21.57 -4.95 -0.60
C ILE A 216 23.09 -4.94 -0.78
N ARG A 217 23.88 -5.53 0.12
CA ARG A 217 25.35 -5.63 -0.04
C ARG A 217 25.75 -6.37 -1.30
N LYS A 218 25.01 -7.45 -1.62
CA LYS A 218 25.31 -8.30 -2.78
C LYS A 218 24.99 -7.60 -4.10
N GLU A 219 23.87 -6.88 -4.17
CA GLU A 219 23.32 -6.40 -5.44
C GLU A 219 23.46 -4.89 -5.65
N PHE A 220 23.60 -4.13 -4.57
CA PHE A 220 23.76 -2.68 -4.58
C PHE A 220 24.92 -2.26 -3.65
N PRO A 221 26.16 -2.71 -3.92
CA PRO A 221 27.29 -2.56 -2.98
C PRO A 221 27.60 -1.10 -2.64
N GLU A 222 27.48 -0.17 -3.59
CA GLU A 222 27.64 1.26 -3.33
C GLU A 222 26.56 1.81 -2.40
N LEU A 223 25.29 1.45 -2.65
CA LEU A 223 24.17 1.85 -1.81
C LEU A 223 24.33 1.28 -0.39
N ALA A 224 24.82 0.04 -0.27
CA ALA A 224 25.03 -0.62 1.02
C ALA A 224 25.97 0.16 1.96
N THR A 225 26.90 0.95 1.42
CA THR A 225 27.80 1.81 2.22
C THR A 225 27.08 2.96 2.92
N LYS A 226 25.89 3.33 2.43
CA LYS A 226 25.04 4.43 2.92
C LYS A 226 23.88 3.92 3.80
N MET A 227 23.83 2.61 4.02
CA MET A 227 22.72 1.94 4.71
C MET A 227 22.85 2.05 6.23
N ASN A 228 21.85 2.62 6.87
CA ASN A 228 21.71 2.61 8.33
C ASN A 228 20.71 1.54 8.74
N LEU A 229 21.11 0.60 9.60
CA LEU A 229 20.25 -0.49 10.04
C LEU A 229 19.63 -0.16 11.40
N ARG A 230 18.32 -0.37 11.54
CA ARG A 230 17.62 -0.31 12.82
C ARG A 230 16.68 -1.50 13.01
N THR A 231 16.56 -1.95 14.25
CA THR A 231 15.71 -3.07 14.66
C THR A 231 14.75 -2.62 15.75
N THR A 232 13.47 -2.92 15.57
CA THR A 232 12.44 -2.66 16.57
C THR A 232 11.52 -3.85 16.77
N VAL A 233 10.79 -3.86 17.89
CA VAL A 233 9.63 -4.71 18.10
C VAL A 233 8.45 -3.88 18.58
N LEU A 234 7.24 -4.30 18.23
CA LEU A 234 6.01 -3.58 18.59
C LEU A 234 5.18 -4.43 19.57
N SER A 235 4.83 -3.87 20.73
CA SER A 235 3.78 -4.45 21.56
C SER A 235 2.41 -4.17 20.92
N TRP A 236 1.65 -5.21 20.58
CA TRP A 236 0.31 -5.05 20.02
C TRP A 236 -0.67 -4.45 21.04
N GLU A 237 -0.53 -4.82 22.30
CA GLU A 237 -1.42 -4.40 23.37
C GLU A 237 -1.25 -2.91 23.69
N SER A 238 0.00 -2.47 23.86
CA SER A 238 0.30 -1.07 24.23
C SER A 238 0.60 -0.16 23.04
N ARG A 239 0.68 -0.73 21.83
CA ARG A 239 1.12 -0.03 20.59
C ARG A 239 2.48 0.68 20.74
N THR A 240 3.32 0.20 21.66
CA THR A 240 4.62 0.80 21.96
C THR A 240 5.71 0.14 21.12
N VAL A 241 6.52 0.98 20.46
CA VAL A 241 7.71 0.55 19.73
C VAL A 241 8.88 0.50 20.69
N GLU A 242 9.58 -0.64 20.70
CA GLU A 242 10.82 -0.84 21.43
C GLU A 242 11.98 -0.91 20.43
N HIS A 243 13.02 -0.11 20.66
CA HIS A 243 14.27 -0.15 19.91
C HIS A 243 15.20 -1.19 20.51
N LEU A 244 15.79 -2.02 19.67
CA LEU A 244 16.66 -3.14 20.09
C LEU A 244 18.15 -2.86 19.86
N ASP A 245 18.49 -1.67 19.37
CA ASP A 245 19.85 -1.22 19.08
C ASP A 245 20.27 -0.06 20.00
#